data_AF-A0A939UDQ9-F1
#
_entry.id   AF-A0A939UDQ9-F1
#
_cell.length_a   1.000
_cell.length_b   1.000
_cell.length_c   1.000
_cell.angle_alpha   90.00
_cell.angle_beta   90.00
_cell.angle_gamma   90.00
#
_symmetry.space_group_name_H-M   'P 1'
#
loop_
_entity.id
_entity.type
_entity.pdbx_description
1 polymer ?
#
loop_
_entity_poly.entity_id
_entity_poly.type
_entity_poly.pdbx_seq_one_letter_code
_entity_poly.pdbx_strand_id
1 'polypeptide(L)'
;MADSNTKPGAVSQALDDFAKKFARFAAAPQAHEGLKVESPLKSLQDQINQRESERASVLRRQFLEYVSPLTSDIEDDEEALLKAYKLYCQLVELNESAGDTGTHLRDFSITSPLCRKSEYTGSGDSRFCYLRLWFAATNPDALYMPVMEQDSNGNWYLGFVEKELWKPTLLEREIMQLIGE
;
A
#
# COMPACT_ATOMS: atom_id res chain seq x y z
N MET A 1 5.58 53.59 6.73
CA MET A 1 5.08 53.66 8.12
C MET A 1 4.45 52.31 8.41
N ALA A 2 5.16 51.47 9.17
CA ALA A 2 4.72 50.14 9.56
C ALA A 2 4.75 50.11 11.09
N ASP A 3 3.58 50.17 11.72
CA ASP A 3 3.44 50.02 13.16
C ASP A 3 3.08 48.57 13.48
N SER A 4 4.10 47.83 13.90
CA SER A 4 3.97 46.62 14.70
C SER A 4 3.64 47.02 16.14
N ASN A 5 2.45 46.66 16.65
CA ASN A 5 2.19 46.77 18.09
C ASN A 5 1.24 45.67 18.58
N THR A 6 1.72 44.43 18.59
CA THR A 6 1.10 43.32 19.31
C THR A 6 1.25 43.56 20.82
N LYS A 7 0.14 43.88 21.48
CA LYS A 7 0.07 44.22 22.91
C LYS A 7 0.50 43.02 23.78
N PRO A 8 1.45 43.19 24.72
CA PRO A 8 1.96 42.12 25.60
C PRO A 8 0.94 41.61 26.65
N GLY A 9 -0.25 42.20 26.74
CA GLY A 9 -1.27 41.80 27.72
C GLY A 9 -2.10 40.57 27.36
N ALA A 10 -2.20 40.21 26.07
CA ALA A 10 -3.05 39.10 25.62
C ALA A 10 -2.50 37.71 25.99
N VAL A 11 -1.17 37.57 25.98
CA VAL A 11 -0.49 36.30 26.31
C VAL A 11 -0.51 36.06 27.82
N SER A 12 -0.32 37.11 28.62
CA SER A 12 -0.40 37.02 30.08
C SER A 12 -1.80 36.64 30.56
N GLN A 13 -2.84 37.19 29.94
CA GLN A 13 -4.24 36.83 30.25
C GLN A 13 -4.56 35.38 29.88
N ALA A 14 -4.06 34.88 28.74
CA ALA A 14 -4.26 33.49 28.35
C ALA A 14 -3.57 32.50 29.31
N LEU A 15 -2.39 32.86 29.81
CA LEU A 15 -1.67 32.06 30.81
C LEU A 15 -2.36 32.09 32.18
N ASP A 16 -2.88 33.23 32.60
CA ASP A 16 -3.65 33.37 33.84
C ASP A 16 -4.98 32.59 33.79
N ASP A 17 -5.66 32.60 32.64
CA ASP A 17 -6.88 31.83 32.43
C ASP A 17 -6.61 30.33 32.40
N PHE A 18 -5.48 29.90 31.83
CA PHE A 18 -5.04 28.50 31.89
C PHE A 18 -4.70 28.08 33.32
N ALA A 19 -3.92 28.88 34.05
CA ALA A 19 -3.55 28.61 35.43
C ALA A 19 -4.78 28.55 36.35
N LYS A 20 -5.76 29.44 36.16
CA LYS A 20 -7.04 29.41 36.90
C LYS A 20 -7.87 28.17 36.57
N LYS A 21 -7.92 27.75 35.30
CA LYS A 21 -8.63 26.51 34.91
C LYS A 21 -7.94 25.28 35.49
N PHE A 22 -6.62 25.24 35.50
CA PHE A 22 -5.83 24.14 36.04
C PHE A 22 -5.94 24.05 37.57
N ALA A 23 -5.88 25.18 38.27
CA ALA A 23 -6.05 25.24 39.72
C ALA A 23 -7.48 24.84 40.15
N ARG A 24 -8.51 25.21 39.38
CA ARG A 24 -9.89 24.73 39.61
C ARG A 24 -10.04 23.22 39.43
N PHE A 25 -9.28 22.64 38.51
CA PHE A 25 -9.27 21.20 38.27
C PHE A 25 -8.54 20.44 39.38
N ALA A 26 -7.43 21.00 39.88
CA ALA A 26 -6.64 20.41 40.96
C ALA A 26 -7.28 20.56 42.35
N ALA A 27 -8.07 21.62 42.57
CA ALA A 27 -8.70 21.92 43.86
C ALA A 27 -10.11 21.34 44.03
N ALA A 28 -10.66 20.63 43.04
CA ALA A 28 -11.96 19.97 43.16
C ALA A 28 -11.82 18.73 44.05
N PRO A 29 -12.34 18.74 45.31
CA PRO A 29 -12.34 17.56 46.14
C PRO A 29 -13.36 16.58 45.59
N GLN A 30 -12.96 15.31 45.50
CA GLN A 30 -13.74 14.13 45.17
C GLN A 30 -15.26 14.27 45.45
N ALA A 31 -16.03 14.54 44.40
CA ALA A 31 -17.48 14.44 44.40
C ALA A 31 -17.97 13.84 43.07
N HIS A 32 -17.42 12.68 42.70
CA HIS A 32 -18.03 11.77 41.72
C HIS A 32 -17.68 10.32 42.08
N GLU A 33 -18.25 9.84 43.18
CA GLU A 33 -18.65 8.42 43.19
C GLU A 33 -19.71 8.25 42.09
N GLY A 34 -19.45 7.34 41.13
CA GLY A 34 -20.52 6.76 40.32
C GLY A 34 -20.69 7.20 38.87
N LEU A 35 -19.83 8.03 38.29
CA LEU A 35 -19.79 8.20 36.83
C LEU A 35 -18.48 7.62 36.31
N LYS A 36 -18.51 6.33 35.96
CA LYS A 36 -17.60 5.79 34.93
C LYS A 36 -17.90 6.59 33.66
N VAL A 37 -17.25 7.74 33.51
CA VAL A 37 -17.10 8.36 32.21
C VAL A 37 -16.25 7.37 31.44
N GLU A 38 -16.91 6.46 30.71
CA GLU A 38 -16.24 5.75 29.62
C GLU A 38 -15.58 6.84 28.80
N SER A 39 -14.26 6.92 28.87
CA SER A 39 -13.59 8.02 28.21
C SER A 39 -13.90 7.86 26.72
N PRO A 40 -14.39 8.90 26.04
CA PRO A 40 -14.65 8.81 24.60
C PRO A 40 -13.38 8.37 23.84
N LEU A 41 -12.20 8.57 24.42
CA LEU A 41 -10.93 8.06 23.94
C LEU A 41 -10.82 6.53 23.94
N LYS A 42 -11.33 5.83 24.97
CA LYS A 42 -11.35 4.36 24.99
C LYS A 42 -12.29 3.81 23.93
N SER A 43 -13.50 4.38 23.83
CA SER A 43 -14.45 4.00 22.77
C SER A 43 -13.91 4.26 21.37
N LEU A 44 -13.17 5.36 21.16
CA LEU A 44 -12.52 5.66 19.88
C LEU A 44 -11.37 4.70 19.59
N GLN A 45 -10.55 4.37 20.59
CA GLN A 45 -9.46 3.39 20.44
C GLN A 45 -10.01 2.01 20.08
N ASP A 46 -11.09 1.58 20.72
CA ASP A 46 -11.73 0.30 20.42
C ASP A 46 -12.32 0.29 19.00
N GLN A 47 -12.92 1.39 18.55
CA GLN A 47 -13.39 1.54 17.16
C GLN A 47 -12.24 1.55 16.15
N ILE A 48 -11.10 2.16 16.48
CA ILE A 48 -9.89 2.13 15.65
C ILE A 48 -9.38 0.70 15.52
N ASN A 49 -9.19 0.01 16.65
CA ASN A 49 -8.72 -1.36 16.69
C ASN A 49 -9.66 -2.31 15.92
N GLN A 50 -10.98 -2.10 16.03
CA GLN A 50 -11.96 -2.88 15.30
C GLN A 50 -11.84 -2.67 13.78
N ARG A 51 -11.72 -1.42 13.33
CA ARG A 51 -11.52 -1.11 11.91
C ARG A 51 -10.21 -1.66 11.36
N GLU A 52 -9.14 -1.59 12.15
CA GLU A 52 -7.84 -2.17 11.77
C GLU A 52 -7.93 -3.70 11.65
N SER A 53 -8.59 -4.37 12.58
CA SER A 53 -8.83 -5.82 12.53
C SER A 53 -9.70 -6.22 11.33
N GLU A 54 -10.78 -5.48 11.06
CA GLU A 54 -11.64 -5.71 9.89
C GLU A 54 -10.86 -5.52 8.59
N ARG A 55 -10.06 -4.46 8.49
CA ARG A 55 -9.17 -4.22 7.34
C ARG A 55 -8.17 -5.35 7.17
N ALA A 56 -7.48 -5.76 8.23
CA ALA A 56 -6.50 -6.85 8.20
C ALA A 56 -7.14 -8.17 7.71
N SER A 57 -8.32 -8.49 8.24
CA SER A 57 -9.11 -9.65 7.80
C SER A 57 -9.47 -9.58 6.32
N VAL A 58 -9.89 -8.41 5.82
CA VAL A 58 -10.22 -8.21 4.40
C VAL A 58 -9.00 -8.41 3.51
N LEU A 59 -7.87 -7.77 3.84
CA LEU A 59 -6.63 -7.88 3.08
C LEU A 59 -6.12 -9.34 3.02
N ARG A 60 -6.13 -10.04 4.17
CA ARG A 60 -5.74 -11.45 4.24
C ARG A 60 -6.66 -12.32 3.38
N ARG A 61 -7.98 -12.12 3.47
CA ARG A 61 -8.96 -12.86 2.67
C ARG A 61 -8.74 -12.63 1.17
N GLN A 62 -8.55 -11.39 0.75
CA GLN A 62 -8.32 -11.05 -0.66
C GLN A 62 -7.03 -11.69 -1.19
N PHE A 63 -5.96 -11.73 -0.40
CA PHE A 63 -4.74 -12.43 -0.80
C PHE A 63 -4.95 -13.95 -0.92
N LEU A 64 -5.72 -14.55 0.00
CA LEU A 64 -6.01 -15.99 -0.03
C LEU A 64 -6.81 -16.39 -1.29
N GLU A 65 -7.59 -15.49 -1.88
CA GLU A 65 -8.27 -15.74 -3.17
C GLU A 65 -7.28 -15.98 -4.32
N TYR A 66 -6.04 -15.52 -4.22
CA TYR A 66 -4.97 -15.81 -5.19
C TYR A 66 -4.19 -17.07 -4.82
N VAL A 67 -4.04 -17.38 -3.52
CA VAL A 67 -3.36 -18.62 -3.12
C VAL A 67 -4.21 -19.86 -3.40
N SER A 68 -5.53 -19.73 -3.33
CA SER A 68 -6.49 -20.80 -3.58
C SER A 68 -7.70 -20.24 -4.32
N PRO A 69 -7.57 -20.04 -5.65
CA PRO A 69 -8.61 -19.41 -6.45
C PRO A 69 -9.91 -20.22 -6.43
N LEU A 70 -11.01 -19.51 -6.18
CA LEU A 70 -12.37 -20.05 -6.23
C LEU A 70 -13.04 -19.81 -7.59
N THR A 71 -12.35 -19.08 -8.47
CA THR A 71 -12.86 -18.60 -9.76
C THR A 71 -11.80 -18.78 -10.84
N SER A 72 -12.21 -19.21 -12.03
CA SER A 72 -11.31 -19.34 -13.20
C SER A 72 -10.64 -18.03 -13.62
N ASP A 73 -11.27 -16.88 -13.36
CA ASP A 73 -10.73 -15.57 -13.75
C ASP A 73 -9.36 -15.27 -13.09
N ILE A 74 -9.17 -15.72 -11.85
CA ILE A 74 -7.91 -15.54 -11.12
C ILE A 74 -6.87 -16.52 -11.66
N GLU A 75 -7.25 -17.78 -11.88
CA GLU A 75 -6.37 -18.80 -12.49
C GLU A 75 -5.88 -18.36 -13.88
N ASP A 76 -6.76 -17.78 -14.69
CA ASP A 76 -6.41 -17.25 -16.02
C ASP A 76 -5.43 -16.06 -15.92
N ASP A 77 -5.58 -15.21 -14.91
CA ASP A 77 -4.68 -14.08 -14.68
C ASP A 77 -3.30 -14.52 -14.21
N GLU A 78 -3.27 -15.51 -13.31
CA GLU A 78 -2.07 -16.19 -12.85
C GLU A 78 -1.33 -16.84 -14.01
N GLU A 79 -2.03 -17.59 -14.86
CA GLU A 79 -1.44 -18.22 -16.03
C GLU A 79 -0.94 -17.17 -17.05
N ALA A 80 -1.71 -16.10 -17.28
CA ALA A 80 -1.32 -15.00 -18.16
C ALA A 80 -0.04 -14.30 -17.67
N LEU A 81 0.08 -14.10 -16.35
CA LEU A 81 1.28 -13.52 -15.75
C LEU A 81 2.49 -14.44 -15.88
N LEU A 82 2.33 -15.74 -15.59
CA LEU A 82 3.41 -16.71 -15.72
C LEU A 82 3.88 -16.86 -17.18
N LYS A 83 2.95 -16.84 -18.15
CA LYS A 83 3.29 -16.82 -19.58
C LYS A 83 4.09 -15.58 -19.95
N ALA A 84 3.65 -14.40 -19.50
CA ALA A 84 4.37 -13.16 -19.73
C ALA A 84 5.77 -13.17 -19.12
N TYR A 85 5.91 -13.69 -17.90
CA TYR A 85 7.19 -13.82 -17.21
C TYR A 85 8.16 -14.73 -17.98
N LYS A 86 7.69 -15.91 -18.42
CA LYS A 86 8.52 -16.83 -19.22
C LYS A 86 8.98 -16.20 -20.53
N LEU A 87 8.10 -15.48 -21.22
CA LEU A 87 8.44 -14.75 -22.44
C LEU A 87 9.50 -13.67 -22.15
N TYR A 88 9.35 -12.94 -21.05
CA TYR A 88 10.33 -11.94 -20.64
C TYR A 88 11.71 -12.56 -20.40
N CYS A 89 11.80 -13.62 -19.60
CA CYS A 89 13.07 -14.31 -19.34
C CYS A 89 13.73 -14.81 -20.63
N GLN A 90 12.96 -15.42 -21.53
CA GLN A 90 13.48 -15.87 -22.82
C GLN A 90 14.03 -14.73 -23.68
N LEU A 91 13.37 -13.56 -23.66
CA LEU A 91 13.84 -12.38 -24.39
C LEU A 91 15.12 -11.80 -23.79
N VAL A 92 15.24 -11.78 -22.46
CA VAL A 92 16.46 -11.35 -21.77
C VAL A 92 17.62 -12.30 -22.09
N GLU A 93 17.41 -13.61 -21.97
CA GLU A 93 18.41 -14.63 -22.32
C GLU A 93 18.84 -14.52 -23.80
N LEU A 94 17.89 -14.28 -24.70
CA LEU A 94 18.18 -14.05 -26.12
C LEU A 94 19.06 -12.81 -26.32
N ASN A 95 18.74 -11.71 -25.64
CA ASN A 95 19.49 -10.46 -25.72
C ASN A 95 20.93 -10.63 -25.21
N GLU A 96 21.12 -11.37 -24.11
CA GLU A 96 22.45 -11.68 -23.57
C GLU A 96 23.24 -12.62 -24.47
N SER A 97 22.59 -13.66 -25.00
CA SER A 97 23.22 -14.68 -25.86
C SER A 97 23.59 -14.17 -27.26
N ALA A 98 22.92 -13.12 -27.75
CA ALA A 98 23.19 -12.54 -29.06
C ALA A 98 24.62 -12.00 -29.19
N GLY A 99 25.28 -11.63 -28.09
CA GLY A 99 26.72 -11.34 -28.03
C GLY A 99 27.22 -10.17 -28.89
N ASP A 100 26.33 -9.50 -29.62
CA ASP A 100 26.64 -8.37 -30.50
C ASP A 100 26.61 -7.08 -29.68
N THR A 101 27.78 -6.55 -29.33
CA THR A 101 27.91 -5.33 -28.50
C THR A 101 27.29 -4.09 -29.13
N GLY A 102 26.95 -4.14 -30.44
CA GLY A 102 26.29 -3.06 -31.16
C GLY A 102 24.76 -3.11 -31.20
N THR A 103 24.15 -4.27 -30.95
CA THR A 103 22.70 -4.48 -31.17
C THR A 103 22.04 -5.02 -29.90
N HIS A 104 21.29 -4.15 -29.22
CA HIS A 104 20.57 -4.48 -27.99
C HIS A 104 19.08 -4.25 -28.17
N LEU A 105 18.24 -5.09 -27.55
CA LEU A 105 16.83 -4.80 -27.36
C LEU A 105 16.70 -3.58 -26.45
N ARG A 106 16.29 -2.45 -27.04
CA ARG A 106 16.16 -1.16 -26.34
C ARG A 106 14.89 -1.07 -25.48
N ASP A 107 13.79 -1.60 -25.97
CA ASP A 107 12.49 -1.61 -25.28
C ASP A 107 11.72 -2.89 -25.62
N PHE A 108 11.14 -3.51 -24.60
CA PHE A 108 10.23 -4.65 -24.71
C PHE A 108 8.97 -4.33 -23.92
N SER A 109 7.83 -4.29 -24.61
CA SER A 109 6.52 -4.13 -23.98
C SER A 109 5.72 -5.41 -24.20
N ILE A 110 5.26 -6.01 -23.10
CA ILE A 110 4.36 -7.17 -23.16
C ILE A 110 2.93 -6.66 -22.98
N THR A 111 2.15 -6.71 -24.06
CA THR A 111 0.71 -6.43 -24.02
C THR A 111 -0.04 -7.67 -23.55
N SER A 112 -0.05 -7.89 -22.24
CA SER A 112 -0.80 -8.97 -21.60
C SER A 112 -2.30 -8.66 -21.56
N PRO A 113 -3.20 -9.67 -21.55
CA PRO A 113 -4.62 -9.47 -21.24
C PRO A 113 -4.84 -8.68 -19.94
N LEU A 114 -3.93 -8.83 -18.97
CA LEU A 114 -3.92 -8.10 -17.71
C LEU A 114 -3.95 -6.57 -17.91
N CYS A 115 -3.30 -6.06 -18.95
CA CYS A 115 -3.20 -4.62 -19.24
C CYS A 115 -4.53 -4.00 -19.69
N ARG A 116 -5.53 -4.83 -20.00
CA ARG A 116 -6.88 -4.39 -20.39
C ARG A 116 -7.86 -4.38 -19.22
N LYS A 117 -7.47 -4.94 -18.07
CA LYS A 117 -8.32 -5.05 -16.88
C LYS A 117 -8.17 -3.79 -16.03
N SER A 118 -9.25 -3.03 -15.91
CA SER A 118 -9.28 -1.76 -15.15
C SER A 118 -8.96 -1.94 -13.67
N GLU A 119 -9.21 -3.13 -13.11
CA GLU A 119 -8.84 -3.52 -11.75
C GLU A 119 -7.32 -3.64 -11.53
N TYR A 120 -6.54 -3.72 -12.61
CA TYR A 120 -5.08 -3.78 -12.56
C TYR A 120 -4.41 -2.46 -12.96
N THR A 121 -5.11 -1.62 -13.72
CA THR A 121 -4.59 -0.37 -14.28
C THR A 121 -5.24 0.89 -13.70
N GLY A 122 -6.23 0.75 -12.81
CA GLY A 122 -6.96 1.86 -12.21
C GLY A 122 -6.24 2.50 -11.03
N SER A 123 -6.52 3.79 -10.78
CA SER A 123 -6.02 4.52 -9.61
C SER A 123 -6.80 4.12 -8.36
N GLY A 124 -6.11 3.62 -7.33
CA GLY A 124 -6.67 3.49 -5.97
C GLY A 124 -7.07 2.09 -5.53
N ASP A 125 -7.11 1.11 -6.44
CA ASP A 125 -7.30 -0.30 -6.10
C ASP A 125 -6.59 -1.15 -7.16
N SER A 126 -5.27 -1.32 -7.03
CA SER A 126 -4.56 -2.20 -7.96
C SER A 126 -4.65 -3.61 -7.43
N ARG A 127 -5.70 -4.33 -7.81
CA ARG A 127 -5.86 -5.77 -7.58
C ARG A 127 -4.60 -6.56 -8.04
N PHE A 128 -3.80 -5.94 -8.90
CA PHE A 128 -2.47 -6.35 -9.33
C PHE A 128 -1.46 -6.52 -8.20
N CYS A 129 -1.58 -5.79 -7.08
CA CYS A 129 -0.70 -5.97 -5.92
C CYS A 129 -0.84 -7.39 -5.35
N TYR A 130 -2.05 -7.91 -5.25
CA TYR A 130 -2.29 -9.29 -4.80
C TYR A 130 -1.69 -10.29 -5.77
N LEU A 131 -1.90 -10.09 -7.08
CA LEU A 131 -1.33 -10.94 -8.11
C LEU A 131 0.21 -10.91 -8.12
N ARG A 132 0.81 -9.73 -7.91
CA ARG A 132 2.27 -9.58 -7.81
C ARG A 132 2.83 -10.26 -6.56
N LEU A 133 2.16 -10.11 -5.42
CA LEU A 133 2.57 -10.76 -4.17
C LEU A 133 2.40 -12.28 -4.24
N TRP A 134 1.33 -12.75 -4.87
CA TRP A 134 1.14 -14.16 -5.19
C TRP A 134 2.32 -14.67 -6.02
N PHE A 135 2.65 -13.97 -7.11
CA PHE A 135 3.78 -14.33 -7.97
C PHE A 135 5.10 -14.42 -7.19
N ALA A 136 5.35 -13.45 -6.29
CA ALA A 136 6.54 -13.45 -5.43
C ALA A 136 6.58 -14.63 -4.46
N ALA A 137 5.42 -15.04 -3.94
CA ALA A 137 5.30 -16.15 -3.01
C ALA A 137 5.44 -17.52 -3.71
N THR A 138 4.89 -17.67 -4.92
CA THR A 138 4.92 -18.92 -5.68
C THR A 138 6.21 -19.10 -6.48
N ASN A 139 6.91 -18.02 -6.82
CA ASN A 139 8.16 -18.04 -7.59
C ASN A 139 9.30 -17.37 -6.79
N PRO A 140 9.80 -17.98 -5.70
CA PRO A 140 10.83 -17.38 -4.86
C PRO A 140 12.15 -17.13 -5.61
N ASP A 141 12.45 -17.96 -6.61
CA ASP A 141 13.66 -17.87 -7.43
C ASP A 141 13.53 -16.91 -8.62
N ALA A 142 12.38 -16.23 -8.78
CA ALA A 142 12.19 -15.28 -9.87
C ALA A 142 13.18 -14.10 -9.75
N LEU A 143 13.90 -13.82 -10.83
CA LEU A 143 14.85 -12.70 -10.92
C LEU A 143 14.18 -11.35 -11.14
N TYR A 144 12.98 -11.35 -11.71
CA TYR A 144 12.26 -10.13 -12.08
C TYR A 144 10.85 -10.12 -11.50
N MET A 145 10.41 -8.94 -11.08
CA MET A 145 9.10 -8.68 -10.51
C MET A 145 8.21 -7.98 -11.53
N PRO A 146 6.97 -8.45 -11.72
CA PRO A 146 6.06 -7.87 -12.70
C PRO A 146 5.53 -6.51 -12.22
N VAL A 147 5.51 -5.52 -13.10
CA VAL A 147 5.03 -4.17 -12.84
C VAL A 147 4.07 -3.71 -13.93
N MET A 148 3.04 -2.96 -13.54
CA MET A 148 2.17 -2.28 -14.49
C MET A 148 2.75 -0.89 -14.73
N GLU A 149 3.05 -0.58 -15.97
CA GLU A 149 3.61 0.69 -16.38
C GLU A 149 2.70 1.35 -17.41
N GLN A 150 2.65 2.67 -17.36
CA GLN A 150 1.85 3.48 -18.28
C GLN A 150 2.79 4.30 -19.15
N ASP A 151 2.64 4.19 -20.47
CA ASP A 151 3.41 5.00 -21.40
C ASP A 151 2.93 6.46 -21.40
N SER A 152 3.65 7.33 -22.11
CA SER A 152 3.28 8.75 -22.27
C SER A 152 1.95 8.96 -23.00
N ASN A 153 1.43 7.93 -23.67
CA ASN A 153 0.17 7.96 -24.41
C ASN A 153 -1.00 7.43 -23.58
N GLY A 154 -0.75 7.01 -22.33
CA GLY A 154 -1.75 6.46 -21.42
C GLY A 154 -2.00 4.96 -21.58
N ASN A 155 -1.26 4.26 -22.44
CA ASN A 155 -1.37 2.82 -22.63
C ASN A 155 -0.65 2.08 -21.51
N TRP A 156 -1.32 1.07 -20.96
CA TRP A 156 -0.75 0.20 -19.96
C TRP A 156 -0.03 -0.99 -20.59
N TYR A 157 1.13 -1.34 -20.04
CA TYR A 157 1.89 -2.51 -20.41
C TYR A 157 2.43 -3.22 -19.17
N LEU A 158 2.69 -4.52 -19.34
CA LEU A 158 3.30 -5.35 -18.31
C LEU A 158 4.82 -5.29 -18.49
N GLY A 159 5.48 -4.63 -17.56
CA GLY A 159 6.93 -4.57 -17.43
C GLY A 159 7.44 -5.56 -16.39
N PHE A 160 8.76 -5.72 -16.34
CA PHE A 160 9.45 -6.54 -15.37
C PHE A 160 10.70 -5.80 -14.90
N VAL A 161 10.82 -5.62 -13.59
CA VAL A 161 11.97 -4.96 -12.95
C VAL A 161 12.77 -6.00 -12.18
N GLU A 162 14.08 -5.81 -12.06
CA GLU A 162 14.90 -6.69 -11.21
C GLU A 162 14.32 -6.76 -9.80
N LYS A 163 14.25 -7.98 -9.25
CA LYS A 163 13.67 -8.23 -7.92
C LYS A 163 14.36 -7.42 -6.82
N GLU A 164 15.67 -7.18 -6.97
CA GLU A 164 16.46 -6.36 -6.04
C GLU A 164 16.10 -4.86 -6.08
N LEU A 165 15.63 -4.38 -7.22
CA LEU A 165 15.25 -2.97 -7.42
C LEU A 165 13.76 -2.72 -7.12
N TRP A 166 12.95 -3.78 -7.12
CA TRP A 166 11.53 -3.69 -6.81
C TRP A 166 11.31 -3.23 -5.36
N LYS A 167 10.48 -2.20 -5.19
CA LYS A 167 10.07 -1.68 -3.89
C LYS A 167 8.59 -1.92 -3.69
N PRO A 168 8.19 -2.71 -2.67
CA PRO A 168 6.79 -2.88 -2.35
C PRO A 168 6.15 -1.54 -1.99
N THR A 169 4.95 -1.32 -2.51
CA THR A 169 4.05 -0.22 -2.14
C THR A 169 3.63 -0.32 -0.68
N LEU A 170 3.04 0.75 -0.13
CA LEU A 170 2.55 0.73 1.26
C LEU A 170 1.54 -0.40 1.50
N LEU A 171 0.61 -0.59 0.55
CA LEU A 171 -0.38 -1.66 0.60
C LEU A 171 0.29 -3.04 0.55
N GLU A 172 1.26 -3.24 -0.35
CA GLU A 172 1.97 -4.52 -0.44
C GLU A 172 2.75 -4.84 0.84
N ARG A 173 3.37 -3.84 1.47
CA ARG A 173 4.04 -4.03 2.77
C ARG A 173 3.07 -4.43 3.87
N GLU A 174 1.91 -3.78 3.92
CA GLU A 174 0.85 -4.10 4.87
C GLU A 174 0.38 -5.55 4.68
N ILE A 175 0.10 -5.95 3.44
CA ILE A 175 -0.30 -7.33 3.11
C ILE A 175 0.81 -8.32 3.48
N MET A 176 2.06 -8.05 3.13
CA MET A 176 3.20 -8.91 3.46
C MET A 176 3.37 -9.11 4.98
N GLN A 177 3.17 -8.06 5.79
CA GLN A 177 3.20 -8.17 7.24
C GLN A 177 2.08 -9.08 7.76
N LEU A 178 0.87 -8.92 7.24
CA LEU A 178 -0.30 -9.70 7.65
C LEU A 178 -0.24 -11.19 7.25
N ILE A 179 0.53 -11.53 6.22
CA ILE A 179 0.70 -12.92 5.76
C ILE A 179 1.93 -13.58 6.43
N GLY A 180 2.93 -12.78 6.80
CA GLY A 180 4.14 -13.25 7.49
C GLY A 180 3.92 -13.63 8.97
N GLU A 181 2.77 -13.25 9.54
CA GLU A 181 2.25 -13.68 10.85
C GLU A 181 1.39 -14.96 10.78
#